data_AF-A0A7Y9ZCH1-F1
#
_entry.id   AF-A0A7Y9ZCH1-F1
#
_cell.length_a   1.000
_cell.length_b   1.000
_cell.length_c   1.000
_cell.angle_alpha   90.00
_cell.angle_beta   90.00
_cell.angle_gamma   90.00
#
_symmetry.space_group_name_H-M   'P 1'
#
loop_
_entity.id
_entity.type
_entity.pdbx_description
1 polymer ?
#
loop_
_entity_poly.entity_id
_entity_poly.type
_entity_poly.pdbx_seq_one_letter_code
_entity_poly.pdbx_strand_id
1 'polypeptide(L)' 'MRTITARFPGHMVHIHVKKVGRISDGGGHRGQGRGPSQHRAAQRAKTAGARAGYVFLHSIVDGYSRLAYTEHLGDE' A
#
# COMPACT_ATOMS: atom_id res chain seq x y z
N MET A 1 19.77 -27.75 0.31
CA MET A 1 19.28 -26.37 0.09
C MET A 1 20.49 -25.43 0.16
N ARG A 2 20.74 -24.59 -0.85
CA ARG A 2 21.86 -23.63 -0.83
C ARG A 2 21.36 -22.30 -0.26
N THR A 3 22.05 -21.79 0.76
CA THR A 3 21.77 -20.47 1.34
C THR A 3 22.32 -19.39 0.43
N ILE A 4 21.51 -18.37 0.13
CA ILE A 4 21.97 -17.14 -0.52
C ILE A 4 22.23 -16.11 0.58
N THR A 5 23.45 -15.57 0.62
CA THR A 5 23.87 -14.59 1.62
C THR A 5 24.16 -13.25 0.95
N ALA A 6 23.55 -12.18 1.43
CA ALA A 6 23.92 -10.82 1.06
C ALA A 6 25.26 -10.46 1.72
N ARG A 7 26.28 -10.04 0.94
CA ARG A 7 27.67 -9.92 1.41
C ARG A 7 28.14 -8.47 1.58
N PHE A 8 27.50 -7.53 0.90
CA PHE A 8 27.79 -6.09 0.94
C PHE A 8 26.54 -5.30 0.50
N PRO A 9 26.44 -3.99 0.80
CA PRO A 9 25.28 -3.18 0.39
C PRO A 9 25.06 -3.25 -1.13
N GLY A 10 23.83 -3.50 -1.56
CA GLY A 10 23.46 -3.66 -2.97
C GLY A 10 23.71 -5.06 -3.55
N HIS A 11 24.26 -6.02 -2.78
CA HIS A 11 24.55 -7.38 -3.27
C HIS A 11 23.29 -8.19 -3.60
N MET A 12 22.18 -7.93 -2.89
CA MET A 12 20.93 -8.64 -3.09
C MET A 12 19.80 -7.70 -2.72
N VAL A 13 18.85 -7.52 -3.63
CA VAL A 13 17.70 -6.62 -3.43
C VAL A 13 16.42 -7.42 -3.56
N HIS A 14 15.51 -7.23 -2.61
CA HIS A 14 14.15 -7.76 -2.67
C HIS A 14 13.22 -6.67 -3.19
N ILE A 15 12.54 -6.94 -4.31
CA ILE A 15 11.54 -6.06 -4.91
C ILE A 15 10.18 -6.69 -4.72
N HIS A 16 9.21 -5.88 -4.29
CA HIS A 16 7.84 -6.30 -4.06
C HIS A 16 6.87 -5.25 -4.58
N VAL A 17 5.87 -5.68 -5.36
CA VAL A 17 4.73 -4.84 -5.76
C VAL A 17 3.50 -5.26 -4.96
N LYS A 18 2.89 -4.31 -4.23
CA LYS A 18 1.67 -4.57 -3.46
C LYS A 18 0.49 -3.80 -4.02
N LYS A 19 -0.57 -4.52 -4.42
CA LYS A 19 -1.88 -3.95 -4.69
C LYS A 19 -2.66 -3.75 -3.38
N VAL A 20 -3.01 -2.52 -3.06
CA VAL A 20 -3.76 -2.16 -1.84
C VAL A 20 -5.00 -1.35 -2.21
N GLY A 21 -6.12 -1.59 -1.54
CA GLY A 21 -7.34 -0.80 -1.74
C GLY A 21 -7.16 0.65 -1.30
N ARG A 22 -7.55 1.60 -2.15
CA ARG A 22 -7.48 3.04 -1.86
C ARG A 22 -8.47 3.38 -0.74
N ILE A 23 -8.01 4.16 0.22
CA ILE A 23 -8.89 4.74 1.23
C ILE A 23 -9.62 5.92 0.60
N SER A 24 -10.95 5.91 0.63
CA SER A 24 -11.78 7.01 0.14
C SER A 24 -11.57 8.27 0.99
N ASP A 25 -11.82 9.46 0.45
CA ASP A 25 -11.62 10.76 1.15
C ASP A 25 -12.48 10.93 2.42
N GLY A 26 -13.43 10.03 2.69
CA GLY A 26 -14.17 9.92 3.95
C GLY A 26 -13.58 8.95 4.99
N GLY A 27 -12.37 8.44 4.75
CA GLY A 27 -11.63 7.55 5.64
C GLY A 27 -12.07 6.08 5.66
N GLY A 28 -11.32 5.26 6.38
CA GLY A 28 -11.67 3.87 6.68
C GLY A 28 -12.52 3.74 7.94
N HIS A 29 -13.31 2.67 8.04
CA HIS A 29 -14.25 2.44 9.15
C HIS A 29 -13.61 2.43 10.56
N ARG A 30 -12.29 2.28 10.64
CA ARG A 30 -11.51 2.23 11.91
C ARG A 30 -10.88 3.57 12.31
N GLY A 31 -10.78 4.56 11.41
CA GLY A 31 -9.96 5.76 11.64
C GLY A 31 -10.70 7.00 12.18
N GLN A 32 -12.02 7.11 11.99
CA GLN A 32 -12.75 8.38 12.24
C GLN A 32 -14.00 8.26 13.12
N GLY A 33 -14.24 7.11 13.76
CA GLY A 33 -15.48 6.89 14.52
C GLY A 33 -16.75 6.94 13.66
N ARG A 34 -17.91 6.62 14.24
CA ARG A 34 -19.23 6.74 13.58
C ARG A 34 -19.67 8.21 13.53
N GLY A 35 -18.97 9.08 12.77
CA GLY A 35 -19.02 10.52 13.04
C GLY A 35 -19.35 11.50 11.90
N PRO A 36 -18.68 11.50 10.74
CA PRO A 36 -18.83 12.61 9.79
C PRO A 36 -19.86 12.37 8.67
N SER A 37 -20.46 13.44 8.16
CA SER A 37 -21.27 13.46 6.92
C SER A 37 -20.55 12.81 5.74
N GLN A 38 -19.23 12.97 5.66
CA GLN A 38 -18.35 12.38 4.65
C GLN A 38 -18.32 10.84 4.70
N HIS A 39 -18.32 10.23 5.90
CA HIS A 39 -18.39 8.78 6.03
C HIS A 39 -19.74 8.25 5.54
N ARG A 40 -20.85 8.95 5.83
CA ARG A 40 -22.18 8.58 5.30
C ARG A 40 -22.22 8.71 3.78
N ALA A 41 -21.61 9.75 3.21
CA ALA A 41 -21.52 9.92 1.76
C ALA A 41 -20.69 8.79 1.10
N ALA A 42 -19.52 8.47 1.66
CA ALA A 42 -18.68 7.36 1.18
C ALA A 42 -19.37 5.99 1.31
N GLN A 43 -20.09 5.76 2.42
CA GLN A 43 -20.89 4.54 2.62
C GLN A 43 -22.03 4.45 1.61
N ARG A 44 -22.77 5.54 1.38
CA ARG A 44 -23.84 5.61 0.37
C ARG A 44 -23.31 5.36 -1.03
N ALA A 45 -22.16 5.96 -1.38
CA ALA A 45 -21.50 5.72 -2.65
C ALA A 45 -21.12 4.23 -2.81
N LYS A 46 -20.54 3.61 -1.77
CA LYS A 46 -20.26 2.16 -1.77
C LYS A 46 -21.53 1.32 -1.94
N THR A 47 -22.61 1.62 -1.22
CA THR A 47 -23.90 0.93 -1.36
C THR A 47 -24.49 1.11 -2.75
N ALA A 48 -24.29 2.27 -3.39
CA ALA A 48 -24.69 2.55 -4.76
C ALA A 48 -23.75 1.93 -5.83
N GLY A 49 -22.74 1.16 -5.43
CA GLY A 49 -21.85 0.43 -6.33
C GLY A 49 -20.51 1.11 -6.64
N ALA A 50 -20.19 2.25 -6.01
CA ALA A 50 -18.89 2.89 -6.17
C ALA A 50 -17.78 1.99 -5.60
N ARG A 51 -16.79 1.65 -6.44
CA ARG A 51 -15.60 0.90 -6.04
C ARG A 51 -14.50 1.90 -5.70
N ALA A 52 -13.88 1.73 -4.53
CA ALA A 52 -12.62 2.41 -4.25
C ALA A 52 -11.55 1.84 -5.20
N GLY A 53 -10.76 2.70 -5.82
CA GLY A 53 -9.64 2.29 -6.68
C GLY A 53 -8.57 1.50 -5.91
N TYR A 54 -7.51 1.11 -6.61
CA TYR A 54 -6.33 0.51 -5.99
C TYR A 54 -5.14 1.47 -6.07
N VAL A 55 -4.17 1.26 -5.19
CA VAL A 55 -2.83 1.86 -5.26
C VAL A 55 -1.83 0.72 -5.26
N PHE A 56 -0.79 0.84 -6.09
CA PHE A 56 0.32 -0.10 -6.15
C PHE A 56 1.52 0.48 -5.44
N LEU A 57 2.01 -0.24 -4.43
CA LEU A 57 3.19 0.12 -3.66
C LEU A 57 4.38 -0.66 -4.20
N HIS A 58 5.37 0.04 -4.71
CA HIS A 58 6.64 -0.52 -5.13
C HIS A 58 7.61 -0.42 -3.97
N SER A 59 7.98 -1.55 -3.39
CA SER A 59 8.91 -1.63 -2.27
C SER A 59 10.20 -2.32 -2.70
N ILE A 60 11.33 -1.74 -2.28
CA ILE A 60 12.67 -2.24 -2.55
C ILE A 60 13.41 -2.34 -1.22
N VAL A 61 14.01 -3.50 -0.93
CA VAL A 61 14.77 -3.74 0.32
C VAL A 61 16.14 -4.32 0.00
N ASP A 62 17.21 -3.66 0.44
CA ASP A 62 18.56 -4.20 0.36
C ASP A 62 18.79 -5.28 1.43
N GLY A 63 19.20 -6.46 0.98
CA GLY A 63 19.36 -7.66 1.79
C GLY A 63 20.54 -7.60 2.77
N TYR A 64 21.49 -6.70 2.56
CA TYR A 64 22.64 -6.50 3.46
C TYR A 64 22.42 -5.34 4.43
N SER A 65 22.25 -4.12 3.91
CA SER A 65 22.13 -2.90 4.71
C SER A 65 20.77 -2.72 5.37
N ARG A 66 19.76 -3.49 4.94
CA ARG A 66 18.35 -3.34 5.37
C ARG A 66 17.72 -1.99 4.99
N LEU A 67 18.35 -1.22 4.11
CA LEU A 67 17.77 -0.02 3.54
C LEU A 67 16.49 -0.39 2.77
N ALA A 68 15.42 0.35 3.01
CA ALA A 68 14.13 0.14 2.38
C ALA A 68 13.63 1.43 1.72
N TYR A 69 13.11 1.29 0.51
CA TYR A 69 12.47 2.34 -0.26
C TYR A 69 11.06 1.90 -0.64
N THR A 70 10.09 2.81 -0.63
CA THR A 70 8.75 2.53 -1.11
C THR A 70 8.13 3.75 -1.76
N GLU A 71 7.58 3.57 -2.95
CA GLU A 71 6.88 4.60 -3.71
C GLU A 71 5.49 4.12 -4.17
N HIS A 72 4.59 5.07 -4.39
CA HIS A 72 3.31 4.82 -5.05
C HIS A 72 3.43 5.29 -6.49
N LEU A 73 3.28 4.40 -7.46
CA LEU A 73 3.19 4.77 -8.86
C LEU A 73 1.71 4.93 -9.23
N GLY A 74 1.36 6.08 -9.81
CA GLY A 74 -0.02 6.47 -10.11
C GLY A 74 -0.52 5.97 -11.47
N ASP A 75 0.36 5.35 -12.26
CA ASP A 75 0.21 5.07 -13.69
C ASP A 75 0.31 3.59 -14.07
N GLU A 76 0.27 2.67 -13.09
CA GLU A 76 0.27 1.21 -13.33
C GLU A 76 -1.15 0.62 -13.54
#